data_AF-A0A7S3CJ92-F1
#
_entry.id   AF-A0A7S3CJ92-F1
#
_cell.length_a   1.000
_cell.length_b   1.000
_cell.length_c   1.000
_cell.angle_alpha   90.00
_cell.angle_beta   90.00
_cell.angle_gamma   90.00
#
_symmetry.space_group_name_H-M   'P 1'
#
loop_
_entity.id
_entity.type
_entity.pdbx_description
1 polymer ?
#
loop_
_entity_poly.entity_id
_entity_poly.type
_entity_poly.pdbx_seq_one_letter_code
_entity_poly.pdbx_strand_id
1 'polypeptide(L)'
;DMWSFGCIIAELYIGYPLFPGESENDQMSRIIEMRNVPSGNVLQVSERKMKFFNIDNDSLRLEPIMMKNSRGKLRKPNGKPLDYVIGDEDPDFNDFVSKCLDWNPATRLSPDEALKHIWVLKGLPPQVLIHHQKMHNIQTPELPKSVKVSRDKFLDDQQREKEMQLNRMQQQERITRSQKESGQADKNREVSLNQNVPRPQVKLKTPKSNQKMTAMSNKTIHITQHEEQPPSSVRENTQ
;
A
#
# COMPACT_ATOMS: atom_id res chain seq x y z
N ASP A 1 -15.30 10.43 -11.29
CA ASP A 1 -13.94 9.94 -10.99
C ASP A 1 -13.76 8.44 -11.19
N MET A 2 -14.57 7.56 -10.59
CA MET A 2 -14.35 6.11 -10.69
C MET A 2 -14.49 5.53 -12.12
N TRP A 3 -15.31 6.13 -12.98
CA TRP A 3 -15.37 5.76 -14.40
C TRP A 3 -14.04 6.02 -15.12
N SER A 4 -13.52 7.24 -15.00
CA SER A 4 -12.23 7.61 -15.61
C SER A 4 -11.08 6.79 -15.03
N PHE A 5 -11.11 6.49 -13.73
CA PHE A 5 -10.15 5.59 -13.10
C PHE A 5 -10.20 4.18 -13.70
N GLY A 6 -11.40 3.61 -13.90
CA GLY A 6 -11.56 2.31 -14.57
C GLY A 6 -10.99 2.31 -15.99
N CYS A 7 -11.20 3.38 -16.76
CA CYS A 7 -10.58 3.54 -18.08
C CYS A 7 -9.05 3.55 -18.01
N ILE A 8 -8.47 4.35 -17.10
CA ILE A 8 -7.01 4.48 -16.94
C ILE A 8 -6.39 3.14 -16.53
N ILE A 9 -6.99 2.47 -15.54
CA ILE A 9 -6.48 1.18 -15.05
C ILE A 9 -6.52 0.11 -16.15
N ALA A 10 -7.61 0.04 -16.91
CA ALA A 10 -7.68 -0.88 -18.05
C ALA A 10 -6.66 -0.53 -19.14
N GLU A 11 -6.48 0.75 -19.44
CA GLU A 11 -5.48 1.23 -20.41
C GLU A 11 -4.05 0.90 -19.98
N LEU A 12 -3.72 1.03 -18.69
CA LEU A 12 -2.42 0.61 -18.16
C LEU A 12 -2.19 -0.90 -18.30
N TYR A 13 -3.25 -1.70 -18.21
CA TYR A 13 -3.17 -3.15 -18.33
C TYR A 13 -2.96 -3.61 -19.78
N ILE A 14 -3.71 -3.05 -20.74
CA ILE A 14 -3.66 -3.46 -22.15
C ILE A 14 -2.69 -2.65 -23.01
N GLY A 15 -2.21 -1.51 -22.52
CA GLY A 15 -1.26 -0.62 -23.20
C GLY A 15 -1.86 0.34 -24.24
N TYR A 16 -3.19 0.41 -24.36
CA TYR A 16 -3.89 1.31 -25.27
C TYR A 16 -5.23 1.79 -24.68
N PRO A 17 -5.77 2.95 -25.12
CA PRO A 17 -6.99 3.50 -24.54
C PRO A 17 -8.17 2.53 -24.63
N LEU A 18 -8.90 2.36 -23.54
CA LEU A 18 -10.06 1.44 -23.48
C LEU A 18 -11.18 1.88 -24.43
N PHE A 19 -11.43 3.20 -24.51
CA PHE A 19 -12.46 3.78 -25.37
C PHE A 19 -11.89 4.94 -26.22
N PRO A 20 -11.21 4.65 -27.33
CA PRO A 20 -10.64 5.68 -28.21
C PRO A 20 -11.70 6.18 -29.21
N GLY A 21 -12.72 6.87 -28.71
CA GLY A 21 -13.78 7.46 -29.55
C GLY A 21 -13.33 8.71 -30.27
N GLU A 22 -13.70 8.83 -31.54
CA GLU A 22 -13.40 10.01 -32.39
C GLU A 22 -14.50 11.09 -32.36
N SER A 23 -15.67 10.76 -31.81
CA SER A 23 -16.81 11.67 -31.62
C SER A 23 -17.63 11.19 -30.42
N GLU A 24 -18.53 12.04 -29.89
CA GLU A 24 -19.44 11.62 -28.80
C GLU A 24 -20.25 10.36 -29.17
N ASN A 25 -20.65 10.23 -30.43
CA ASN A 25 -21.44 9.11 -30.94
C ASN A 25 -20.61 7.82 -31.05
N ASP A 26 -19.37 7.90 -31.56
CA ASP A 26 -18.48 6.73 -31.56
C ASP A 26 -18.07 6.35 -30.14
N GLN A 27 -17.85 7.34 -29.26
CA GLN A 27 -17.56 7.12 -27.84
C GLN A 27 -18.70 6.35 -27.17
N MET A 28 -19.94 6.81 -27.31
CA MET A 28 -21.11 6.11 -26.76
C MET A 28 -21.26 4.71 -27.35
N SER A 29 -21.08 4.57 -28.67
CA SER A 29 -21.15 3.27 -29.36
C SER A 29 -20.10 2.27 -28.86
N ARG A 30 -18.89 2.73 -28.52
CA ARG A 30 -17.83 1.90 -27.92
C ARG A 30 -18.18 1.44 -26.52
N ILE A 31 -18.73 2.34 -25.70
CA ILE A 31 -19.13 1.99 -24.34
C ILE A 31 -20.27 0.95 -24.41
N ILE A 32 -21.27 1.15 -25.26
CA ILE A 32 -22.39 0.20 -25.44
C ILE A 32 -21.92 -1.15 -26.01
N GLU A 33 -20.94 -1.16 -26.91
CA GLU A 33 -20.35 -2.40 -27.44
C GLU A 33 -19.76 -3.29 -26.35
N MET A 34 -19.25 -2.68 -25.27
CA MET A 34 -18.59 -3.37 -24.17
C MET A 34 -19.48 -3.56 -22.94
N ARG A 35 -20.25 -2.55 -22.56
CA ARG A 35 -21.07 -2.51 -21.35
C ARG A 35 -22.55 -2.74 -21.58
N ASN A 36 -22.91 -3.05 -22.82
CA ASN A 36 -24.30 -3.17 -23.26
C ASN A 36 -25.08 -1.87 -23.05
N VAL A 37 -26.36 -1.88 -23.42
CA VAL A 37 -27.29 -0.75 -23.26
C VAL A 37 -27.49 -0.44 -21.76
N PRO A 38 -27.49 0.84 -21.34
CA PRO A 38 -27.82 1.21 -19.97
C PRO A 38 -29.25 0.77 -19.60
N SER A 39 -29.49 0.50 -18.32
CA SER A 39 -30.84 0.16 -17.86
C SER A 39 -31.82 1.32 -18.04
N GLY A 40 -33.11 1.01 -18.12
CA GLY A 40 -34.16 2.01 -18.31
C GLY A 40 -34.14 3.13 -17.26
N ASN A 41 -33.81 2.81 -16.00
CA ASN A 41 -33.71 3.79 -14.92
C ASN A 41 -32.58 4.81 -15.16
N VAL A 42 -31.43 4.35 -15.67
CA VAL A 42 -30.31 5.24 -16.03
C VAL A 42 -30.69 6.12 -17.22
N LEU A 43 -31.37 5.56 -18.23
CA LEU A 43 -31.84 6.33 -19.37
C LEU A 43 -32.92 7.35 -18.97
N GLN A 44 -33.83 6.99 -18.06
CA GLN A 44 -34.91 7.87 -17.62
C GLN A 44 -34.38 9.21 -17.10
N VAL A 45 -33.36 9.17 -16.23
CA VAL A 45 -32.72 10.35 -15.64
C VAL A 45 -31.72 11.04 -16.58
N SER A 46 -31.42 10.45 -17.75
CA SER A 46 -30.48 11.01 -18.71
C SER A 46 -31.17 12.06 -19.61
N GLU A 47 -30.72 13.31 -19.52
CA GLU A 47 -31.31 14.44 -20.28
C GLU A 47 -31.06 14.33 -21.78
N ARG A 48 -29.82 13.99 -22.18
CA ARG A 48 -29.40 13.92 -23.59
C ARG A 48 -29.58 12.55 -24.25
N LYS A 49 -30.40 11.66 -23.66
CA LYS A 49 -30.60 10.29 -24.17
C LYS A 49 -31.01 10.24 -25.65
N MET A 50 -31.86 11.17 -26.10
CA MET A 50 -32.37 11.18 -27.48
C MET A 50 -31.30 11.50 -28.54
N LYS A 51 -30.09 11.93 -28.13
CA LYS A 51 -28.95 12.04 -29.04
C LYS A 51 -28.38 10.68 -29.44
N PHE A 52 -28.50 9.69 -28.56
CA PHE A 52 -27.84 8.39 -28.69
C PHE A 52 -28.82 7.23 -28.80
N PHE A 53 -30.10 7.45 -28.50
CA PHE A 53 -31.14 6.43 -28.49
C PHE A 53 -32.39 6.93 -29.21
N ASN A 54 -33.05 6.03 -29.93
CA ASN A 54 -34.37 6.25 -30.53
C ASN A 54 -35.42 5.45 -29.78
N ILE A 55 -36.65 5.94 -29.78
CA ILE A 55 -37.79 5.14 -29.31
C ILE A 55 -38.14 4.15 -30.41
N ASP A 56 -38.11 2.86 -30.08
CA ASP A 56 -38.66 1.82 -30.92
C ASP A 56 -40.19 1.85 -30.79
N ASN A 57 -40.89 2.02 -31.91
CA ASN A 57 -42.34 2.17 -31.93
C ASN A 57 -43.07 0.87 -31.52
N ASP A 58 -42.44 -0.28 -31.73
CA ASP A 58 -43.06 -1.58 -31.45
C ASP A 58 -42.91 -1.95 -29.96
N SER A 59 -41.70 -1.82 -29.41
CA SER A 59 -41.43 -2.16 -28.00
C SER A 59 -41.60 -1.01 -27.01
N LEU A 60 -41.74 0.24 -27.50
CA LEU A 60 -41.70 1.47 -26.71
C LEU A 60 -40.44 1.61 -25.83
N ARG A 61 -39.35 0.92 -26.20
CA ARG A 61 -38.05 0.98 -25.53
C ARG A 61 -37.09 1.91 -26.25
N LEU A 62 -36.07 2.35 -25.53
CA LEU A 62 -34.99 3.15 -26.08
C LEU A 62 -33.91 2.23 -26.64
N GLU A 63 -33.77 2.25 -27.96
CA GLU A 63 -32.77 1.47 -28.68
C GLU A 63 -31.59 2.35 -29.13
N PRO A 64 -30.33 1.88 -29.01
CA PRO A 64 -29.16 2.64 -29.44
C PRO A 64 -29.20 3.03 -30.92
N ILE A 65 -28.86 4.27 -31.22
CA ILE A 65 -28.67 4.73 -32.60
C ILE A 65 -27.36 4.15 -33.13
N MET A 66 -27.46 3.20 -34.05
CA MET A 66 -26.31 2.52 -34.64
C MET A 66 -25.71 3.34 -35.78
N MET A 67 -24.56 3.97 -35.53
CA MET A 67 -23.82 4.76 -36.52
C MET A 67 -22.47 4.12 -36.85
N LYS A 68 -22.04 4.25 -38.11
CA LYS A 68 -20.68 3.92 -38.52
C LYS A 68 -19.73 5.06 -38.15
N ASN A 69 -18.53 4.72 -37.72
CA ASN A 69 -17.45 5.70 -37.53
C ASN A 69 -16.80 6.10 -38.89
N SER A 70 -15.82 7.00 -38.85
CA SER A 70 -15.06 7.50 -40.01
C SER A 70 -14.40 6.39 -40.84
N ARG A 71 -14.11 5.24 -40.21
CA ARG A 71 -13.53 4.04 -40.83
C ARG A 71 -14.60 3.03 -41.28
N GLY A 72 -15.88 3.39 -41.23
CA GLY A 72 -17.00 2.54 -41.62
C GLY A 72 -17.37 1.45 -40.60
N LYS A 73 -16.75 1.42 -39.42
CA LYS A 73 -17.01 0.40 -38.39
C LYS A 73 -18.35 0.68 -37.69
N LEU A 74 -19.25 -0.29 -37.75
CA LEU A 74 -20.47 -0.35 -36.95
C LEU A 74 -20.20 -1.17 -35.68
N ARG A 75 -20.70 -0.70 -34.54
CA ARG A 75 -20.56 -1.35 -33.23
C ARG A 75 -21.93 -1.79 -32.75
N LYS A 76 -22.05 -3.03 -32.29
CA LYS A 76 -23.31 -3.60 -31.79
C LYS A 76 -23.25 -3.69 -30.27
N PRO A 77 -24.37 -3.52 -29.54
CA PRO A 77 -24.42 -3.74 -28.10
C PRO A 77 -23.86 -5.11 -27.73
N ASN A 78 -23.02 -5.15 -26.69
CA ASN A 78 -22.35 -6.36 -26.21
C ASN A 78 -21.54 -7.14 -27.28
N GLY A 79 -21.10 -6.48 -28.35
CA GLY A 79 -20.33 -7.11 -29.42
C GLY A 79 -18.87 -7.39 -29.06
N LYS A 80 -18.32 -6.66 -28.08
CA LYS A 80 -16.96 -6.85 -27.54
C LYS A 80 -16.97 -6.60 -26.04
N PRO A 81 -17.43 -7.58 -25.24
CA PRO A 81 -17.48 -7.44 -23.79
C PRO A 81 -16.08 -7.19 -23.20
N LEU A 82 -16.04 -6.75 -21.94
CA LEU A 82 -14.81 -6.29 -21.31
C LEU A 82 -13.72 -7.38 -21.33
N ASP A 83 -14.05 -8.60 -20.91
CA ASP A 83 -13.19 -9.79 -20.92
C ASP A 83 -12.61 -10.12 -22.31
N TYR A 84 -13.38 -9.89 -23.38
CA TYR A 84 -12.87 -10.02 -24.75
C TYR A 84 -11.82 -8.96 -25.08
N VAL A 85 -11.94 -7.74 -24.52
CA VAL A 85 -11.04 -6.62 -24.80
C VAL A 85 -9.78 -6.68 -23.93
N ILE A 86 -9.92 -6.96 -22.64
CA ILE A 86 -8.80 -6.97 -21.69
C ILE A 86 -8.21 -8.37 -21.43
N GLY A 87 -8.88 -9.44 -21.85
CA GLY A 87 -8.50 -10.82 -21.59
C GLY A 87 -9.15 -11.37 -20.32
N ASP A 88 -9.22 -12.70 -20.21
CA ASP A 88 -9.85 -13.44 -19.11
C ASP A 88 -8.85 -14.02 -18.09
N GLU A 89 -7.56 -13.65 -18.20
CA GLU A 89 -6.47 -14.18 -17.37
C GLU A 89 -6.61 -13.82 -15.88
N ASP A 90 -7.12 -12.62 -15.58
CA ASP A 90 -7.40 -12.15 -14.22
C ASP A 90 -8.90 -11.79 -14.06
N PRO A 91 -9.74 -12.73 -13.60
CA PRO A 91 -11.15 -12.48 -13.38
C PRO A 91 -11.43 -11.40 -12.32
N ASP A 92 -10.55 -11.24 -11.33
CA ASP A 92 -10.73 -10.25 -10.28
C ASP A 92 -10.45 -8.84 -10.80
N PHE A 93 -9.47 -8.70 -11.71
CA PHE A 93 -9.23 -7.47 -12.44
C PHE A 93 -10.42 -7.09 -13.33
N ASN A 94 -10.94 -8.06 -14.09
CA ASN A 94 -12.13 -7.87 -14.92
C ASN A 94 -13.33 -7.39 -14.09
N ASP A 95 -13.59 -8.04 -12.95
CA ASP A 95 -14.66 -7.65 -12.02
C ASP A 95 -14.45 -6.23 -11.48
N PHE A 96 -13.22 -5.88 -11.09
CA PHE A 96 -12.88 -4.54 -10.60
C PHE A 96 -13.16 -3.45 -11.64
N VAL A 97 -12.67 -3.62 -12.86
CA VAL A 97 -12.86 -2.67 -13.96
C VAL A 97 -14.35 -2.60 -14.35
N SER A 98 -15.04 -3.74 -14.37
CA SER A 98 -16.48 -3.79 -14.63
C SER A 98 -17.29 -3.00 -13.59
N LYS A 99 -16.94 -3.08 -12.30
CA LYS A 99 -17.60 -2.31 -11.24
C LYS A 99 -17.27 -0.81 -11.32
N CYS A 100 -16.07 -0.44 -11.77
CA CYS A 100 -15.71 0.96 -12.03
C CYS A 100 -16.50 1.56 -13.20
N LEU A 101 -16.79 0.75 -14.21
CA LEU A 101 -17.46 1.15 -15.46
C LEU A 101 -18.99 0.92 -15.41
N ASP A 102 -19.60 0.83 -14.23
CA ASP A 102 -21.06 0.71 -14.11
C ASP A 102 -21.75 1.98 -14.65
N TRP A 103 -22.79 1.78 -15.45
CA TRP A 103 -23.63 2.85 -15.99
C TRP A 103 -24.28 3.67 -14.89
N ASN A 104 -24.79 3.01 -13.85
CA ASN A 104 -25.49 3.69 -12.77
C ASN A 104 -24.48 4.26 -11.76
N PRO A 105 -24.36 5.59 -11.61
CA PRO A 105 -23.40 6.19 -10.68
C PRO A 105 -23.68 5.84 -9.22
N ALA A 106 -24.92 5.48 -8.86
CA ALA A 106 -25.28 5.12 -7.47
C ALA A 106 -24.82 3.71 -7.07
N THR A 107 -24.65 2.80 -8.03
CA THR A 107 -24.15 1.43 -7.80
C THR A 107 -22.71 1.24 -8.28
N ARG A 108 -22.16 2.23 -8.98
CA ARG A 108 -20.76 2.26 -9.39
C ARG A 108 -19.85 2.21 -8.16
N LEU A 109 -18.82 1.39 -8.25
CA LEU A 109 -17.80 1.22 -7.21
C LEU A 109 -17.31 2.57 -6.70
N SER A 110 -17.42 2.82 -5.40
CA SER A 110 -16.82 3.97 -4.74
C SER A 110 -15.32 3.75 -4.48
N PRO A 111 -14.53 4.81 -4.22
CA PRO A 111 -13.12 4.66 -3.87
C PRO A 111 -12.89 3.78 -2.63
N ASP A 112 -13.71 3.94 -1.58
CA ASP A 112 -13.61 3.13 -0.35
C ASP A 112 -13.92 1.65 -0.59
N GLU A 113 -14.88 1.35 -1.45
CA GLU A 113 -15.18 -0.04 -1.86
C GLU A 113 -14.07 -0.60 -2.77
N ALA A 114 -13.52 0.23 -3.65
CA ALA A 114 -12.42 -0.15 -4.53
C ALA A 114 -11.18 -0.58 -3.73
N LEU A 115 -10.84 0.15 -2.67
CA LEU A 115 -9.75 -0.20 -1.75
C LEU A 115 -9.98 -1.54 -1.02
N LYS A 116 -11.22 -1.99 -0.91
CA LYS A 116 -11.58 -3.27 -0.30
C LYS A 116 -11.74 -4.40 -1.33
N HIS A 117 -11.59 -4.09 -2.62
CA HIS A 117 -11.81 -5.06 -3.68
C HIS A 117 -10.74 -6.16 -3.68
N ILE A 118 -11.15 -7.39 -4.00
CA ILE A 118 -10.28 -8.57 -4.00
C ILE A 118 -9.02 -8.36 -4.85
N TRP A 119 -9.15 -7.78 -6.04
CA TRP A 119 -8.03 -7.47 -6.91
C TRP A 119 -6.99 -6.55 -6.24
N VAL A 120 -7.44 -5.47 -5.60
CA VAL A 120 -6.56 -4.55 -4.87
C VAL A 120 -5.90 -5.27 -3.70
N LEU A 121 -6.66 -6.00 -2.89
CA LEU A 121 -6.14 -6.71 -1.72
C LEU A 121 -5.11 -7.79 -2.09
N LYS A 122 -5.27 -8.47 -3.24
CA LYS A 122 -4.29 -9.42 -3.77
C LYS A 122 -2.99 -8.73 -4.23
N GLY A 123 -3.09 -7.53 -4.77
CA GLY A 123 -1.95 -6.75 -5.27
C GLY A 123 -1.14 -6.04 -4.18
N LEU A 124 -1.69 -5.88 -2.97
CA LEU A 124 -0.98 -5.22 -1.88
C LEU A 124 0.17 -6.10 -1.33
N PRO A 125 1.37 -5.53 -1.11
CA PRO A 125 2.43 -6.21 -0.36
C PRO A 125 1.92 -6.64 1.02
N PRO A 126 2.32 -7.81 1.57
CA PRO A 126 1.77 -8.32 2.82
C PRO A 126 1.85 -7.32 4.00
N GLN A 127 2.95 -6.58 4.11
CA GLN A 127 3.13 -5.54 5.12
C GLN A 127 2.13 -4.39 4.97
N VAL A 128 1.83 -3.97 3.74
CA VAL A 128 0.87 -2.91 3.44
C VAL A 128 -0.54 -3.42 3.68
N LEU A 129 -0.83 -4.65 3.25
CA LEU A 129 -2.12 -5.30 3.44
C LEU A 129 -2.53 -5.35 4.91
N ILE A 130 -1.62 -5.69 5.83
CA ILE A 130 -1.91 -5.72 7.27
C ILE A 130 -2.32 -4.33 7.79
N HIS A 131 -1.59 -3.29 7.37
CA HIS A 131 -1.91 -1.91 7.77
C HIS A 131 -3.24 -1.46 7.17
N HIS A 132 -3.44 -1.71 5.87
CA HIS A 132 -4.65 -1.39 5.12
C HIS A 132 -5.90 -2.02 5.75
N GLN A 133 -5.82 -3.29 6.15
CA GLN A 133 -6.89 -4.00 6.84
C GLN A 133 -7.29 -3.32 8.15
N LYS A 134 -6.32 -2.82 8.92
CA LYS A 134 -6.59 -2.09 10.16
C LYS A 134 -7.27 -0.75 9.88
N MET A 135 -6.80 -0.02 8.89
CA MET A 135 -7.35 1.29 8.51
C MET A 135 -8.79 1.20 8.01
N HIS A 136 -9.12 0.17 7.23
CA HIS A 136 -10.45 0.00 6.62
C HIS A 136 -11.37 -1.00 7.35
N ASN A 137 -10.95 -1.49 8.54
CA ASN A 137 -11.66 -2.46 9.36
C ASN A 137 -12.12 -3.73 8.58
N ILE A 138 -11.24 -4.24 7.70
CA ILE A 138 -11.53 -5.42 6.88
C ILE A 138 -11.32 -6.66 7.74
N GLN A 139 -12.39 -7.41 8.01
CA GLN A 139 -12.27 -8.57 8.87
C GLN A 139 -11.58 -9.73 8.16
N THR A 140 -10.82 -10.52 8.93
CA THR A 140 -10.15 -11.70 8.39
C THR A 140 -11.12 -12.70 7.75
N PRO A 141 -12.27 -13.08 8.34
CA PRO A 141 -13.19 -14.05 7.74
C PRO A 141 -13.65 -13.67 6.32
N GLU A 142 -13.81 -12.37 6.04
CA GLU A 142 -14.26 -11.83 4.76
C GLU A 142 -13.17 -11.87 3.67
N LEU A 143 -11.89 -12.05 4.05
CA LEU A 143 -10.83 -12.09 3.05
C LEU A 143 -10.87 -13.37 2.22
N PRO A 144 -10.54 -13.27 0.92
CA PRO A 144 -10.32 -14.42 0.07
C PRO A 144 -9.21 -15.33 0.62
N LYS A 145 -9.38 -16.65 0.45
CA LYS A 145 -8.43 -17.66 0.95
C LYS A 145 -6.99 -17.40 0.49
N SER A 146 -6.78 -17.02 -0.77
CA SER A 146 -5.45 -16.74 -1.32
C SER A 146 -4.76 -15.56 -0.63
N VAL A 147 -5.51 -14.50 -0.30
CA VAL A 147 -5.01 -13.30 0.37
C VAL A 147 -4.64 -13.60 1.81
N LYS A 148 -5.47 -14.40 2.51
CA LYS A 148 -5.20 -14.88 3.88
C LYS A 148 -3.88 -15.62 3.97
N VAL A 149 -3.67 -16.60 3.09
CA VAL A 149 -2.46 -17.45 3.10
C VAL A 149 -1.19 -16.60 2.94
N SER A 150 -1.18 -15.64 2.01
CA SER A 150 -0.03 -14.76 1.79
C SER A 150 0.29 -13.91 3.03
N ARG A 151 -0.73 -13.32 3.65
CA ARG A 151 -0.61 -12.51 4.87
C ARG A 151 -0.12 -13.34 6.05
N ASP A 152 -0.73 -14.50 6.30
CA ASP A 152 -0.44 -15.33 7.48
C ASP A 152 0.99 -15.86 7.40
N LYS A 153 1.41 -16.30 6.22
CA LYS A 153 2.82 -16.67 5.96
C LYS A 153 3.77 -15.52 6.30
N PHE A 154 3.46 -14.29 5.87
CA PHE A 154 4.31 -13.13 6.17
C PHE A 154 4.40 -12.84 7.67
N LEU A 155 3.29 -12.94 8.41
CA LEU A 155 3.26 -12.77 9.86
C LEU A 155 4.12 -13.83 10.58
N ASP A 156 4.00 -15.09 10.14
CA ASP A 156 4.78 -16.19 10.70
C ASP A 156 6.28 -16.03 10.42
N ASP A 157 6.64 -15.60 9.20
CA ASP A 157 8.03 -15.32 8.81
C ASP A 157 8.62 -14.21 9.70
N GLN A 158 7.88 -13.12 9.92
CA GLN A 158 8.27 -12.02 10.81
C GLN A 158 8.45 -12.47 12.28
N GLN A 159 7.56 -13.35 12.76
CA GLN A 159 7.65 -13.88 14.12
C GLN A 159 8.91 -14.74 14.29
N ARG A 160 9.17 -15.65 13.34
CA ARG A 160 10.39 -16.48 13.36
C ARG A 160 11.66 -15.66 13.30
N GLU A 161 11.67 -14.59 12.50
CA GLU A 161 12.82 -13.70 12.42
C GLU A 161 13.09 -12.97 13.75
N LYS A 162 12.04 -12.45 14.40
CA LYS A 162 12.15 -11.82 15.73
C LYS A 162 12.64 -12.79 16.79
N GLU A 163 12.15 -14.02 16.79
CA GLU A 163 12.61 -15.06 17.71
C GLU A 163 14.08 -15.41 17.48
N MET A 164 14.51 -15.55 16.23
CA MET A 164 15.92 -15.75 15.91
C MET A 164 16.80 -14.57 16.32
N GLN A 165 16.34 -13.33 16.13
CA GLN A 165 17.06 -12.14 16.57
C GLN A 165 17.18 -12.08 18.10
N LEU A 166 16.09 -12.38 18.82
CA LEU A 166 16.10 -12.45 20.27
C LEU A 166 17.07 -13.52 20.78
N ASN A 167 17.04 -14.71 20.19
CA ASN A 167 17.95 -15.80 20.55
C ASN A 167 19.42 -15.42 20.29
N ARG A 168 19.72 -14.75 19.17
CA ARG A 168 21.06 -14.22 18.87
C ARG A 168 21.51 -13.18 19.90
N MET A 169 20.62 -12.26 20.27
CA MET A 169 20.90 -11.22 21.26
C MET A 169 21.22 -11.83 22.64
N GLN A 170 20.40 -12.78 23.09
CA GLN A 170 20.62 -13.49 24.35
C GLN A 170 21.93 -14.30 24.34
N GLN A 171 22.28 -14.92 23.21
CA GLN A 171 23.54 -15.65 23.10
C GLN A 171 24.75 -14.71 23.18
N GLN A 172 24.68 -13.55 22.53
CA GLN A 172 25.72 -12.52 22.58
C GLN A 172 25.91 -11.97 24.01
N GLU A 173 24.81 -11.74 24.74
CA GLU A 173 24.86 -11.33 26.14
C GLU A 173 25.51 -12.38 27.04
N ARG A 174 25.17 -13.67 26.85
CA ARG A 174 25.79 -14.77 27.61
C ARG A 174 27.30 -14.84 27.37
N ILE A 175 27.75 -14.72 26.11
CA ILE A 175 29.17 -14.69 25.76
C ILE A 175 29.86 -13.48 26.41
N THR A 176 29.24 -12.29 26.33
CA THR A 176 29.79 -11.06 26.91
C THR A 176 29.93 -11.14 28.43
N ARG A 177 28.95 -11.77 29.11
CA ARG A 177 28.95 -11.95 30.57
C ARG A 177 30.04 -12.92 31.01
N SER A 178 30.18 -14.04 30.29
CA SER A 178 31.25 -15.02 30.51
C SER A 178 32.65 -14.41 30.35
N GLN A 179 32.86 -13.56 29.34
CA GLN A 179 34.14 -12.86 29.13
C GLN A 179 34.46 -11.81 30.22
N LYS A 180 33.45 -11.15 30.79
CA LYS A 180 33.65 -10.23 31.94
C LYS A 180 34.04 -10.99 33.20
N GLU A 181 33.45 -12.17 33.44
CA GLU A 181 33.76 -13.01 34.59
C GLU A 181 35.18 -13.60 34.51
N SER A 182 35.63 -14.03 33.32
CA SER A 182 37.01 -14.49 33.13
C SER A 182 38.04 -13.37 33.28
N GLY A 183 37.78 -12.18 32.74
CA GLY A 183 38.65 -11.01 32.92
C GLY A 183 38.74 -10.49 34.36
N GLN A 184 37.68 -10.68 35.17
CA GLN A 184 37.69 -10.36 36.60
C GLN A 184 38.45 -11.42 37.42
N ALA A 185 38.35 -12.70 37.02
CA ALA A 185 39.11 -13.79 37.64
C ALA A 185 40.62 -13.67 37.41
N ASP A 186 41.04 -13.25 36.20
CA ASP A 186 42.46 -13.00 35.90
C ASP A 186 43.02 -11.80 36.70
N LYS A 187 42.25 -10.72 36.86
CA LYS A 187 42.62 -9.59 37.74
C LYS A 187 42.72 -10.01 39.21
N ASN A 188 41.83 -10.87 39.70
CA ASN A 188 41.91 -11.38 41.08
C ASN A 188 43.07 -12.36 41.29
N ARG A 189 43.47 -13.12 40.26
CA ARG A 189 44.70 -13.95 40.30
C ARG A 189 45.96 -13.09 40.37
N GLU A 190 46.03 -11.98 39.62
CA GLU A 190 47.14 -11.02 39.71
C GLU A 190 47.27 -10.37 41.10
N VAL A 191 46.15 -10.05 41.75
CA VAL A 191 46.15 -9.46 43.11
C VAL A 191 46.55 -10.50 44.18
N SER A 192 46.18 -11.78 44.00
CA SER A 192 46.49 -12.86 44.96
C SER A 192 47.95 -13.33 44.88
N LEU A 193 48.60 -13.22 43.72
CA LEU A 193 50.03 -13.53 43.55
C LEU A 193 50.97 -12.47 44.15
N ASN A 194 50.46 -11.27 44.47
CA ASN A 194 51.26 -10.17 45.01
C ASN A 194 51.25 -10.05 46.55
N GLN A 195 50.61 -10.98 47.29
CA GLN A 195 50.58 -10.94 48.76
C GLN A 195 51.68 -11.77 49.45
N ASN A 196 52.56 -12.46 48.70
CA ASN A 196 53.58 -13.36 49.27
C ASN A 196 55.02 -13.04 48.86
N VAL A 197 55.40 -11.76 48.92
CA VAL A 197 56.80 -11.34 48.75
C VAL A 197 57.38 -10.89 50.09
N PRO A 198 58.45 -11.53 50.62
CA PRO A 198 59.15 -11.05 51.80
C PRO A 198 59.78 -9.69 51.51
N ARG A 199 59.49 -8.73 52.39
CA ARG A 199 59.98 -7.35 52.33
C ARG A 199 61.51 -7.28 52.38
N PRO A 200 62.20 -6.75 51.35
CA PRO A 200 63.58 -6.31 51.50
C PRO A 200 63.61 -4.91 52.13
N GLN A 201 64.46 -4.73 53.14
CA GLN A 201 64.75 -3.43 53.72
C GLN A 201 65.54 -2.57 52.73
N VAL A 202 65.02 -1.40 52.37
CA VAL A 202 65.84 -0.33 51.75
C VAL A 202 65.46 1.01 52.38
N LYS A 203 66.52 1.73 52.77
CA LYS A 203 66.55 2.97 53.56
C LYS A 203 65.88 4.16 52.85
N LEU A 204 65.33 5.03 53.69
CA LEU A 204 64.82 6.38 53.41
C LEU A 204 65.70 7.19 52.43
N LYS A 205 65.03 7.88 51.50
CA LYS A 205 65.23 9.31 51.19
C LYS A 205 63.97 9.88 50.52
N THR A 206 63.40 10.91 51.13
CA THR A 206 62.33 11.80 50.61
C THR A 206 62.96 12.95 49.80
N PRO A 207 62.18 13.92 49.28
CA PRO A 207 60.98 13.86 48.43
C PRO A 207 61.15 14.76 47.17
N LYS A 208 60.19 14.78 46.24
CA LYS A 208 59.73 16.04 45.57
C LYS A 208 58.47 15.84 44.73
N SER A 209 57.66 16.89 44.80
CA SER A 209 56.35 17.19 44.21
C SER A 209 56.29 17.14 42.67
N ASN A 210 55.13 16.79 42.10
CA ASN A 210 54.27 17.78 41.43
C ASN A 210 52.97 17.18 40.87
N GLN A 211 51.94 18.02 40.97
CA GLN A 211 50.60 17.91 40.42
C GLN A 211 50.60 17.76 38.88
N LYS A 212 49.59 17.05 38.35
CA LYS A 212 48.60 17.67 37.43
C LYS A 212 47.40 16.76 37.20
N MET A 213 46.23 17.31 37.52
CA MET A 213 44.93 16.84 37.05
C MET A 213 44.78 17.18 35.56
N THR A 214 44.19 16.28 34.78
CA THR A 214 43.33 16.66 33.66
C THR A 214 42.23 15.62 33.49
N ALA A 215 40.98 16.06 33.72
CA ALA A 215 39.77 15.35 33.34
C ALA A 215 39.41 15.68 31.88
N MET A 216 38.91 14.70 31.12
CA MET A 216 38.28 14.94 29.81
C MET A 216 36.86 14.38 29.77
N SER A 217 35.93 15.33 29.88
CA SER A 217 34.62 15.49 29.21
C SER A 217 33.90 14.27 28.61
N ASN A 218 32.73 13.98 29.20
CA ASN A 218 31.62 13.25 28.57
C ASN A 218 30.87 14.18 27.59
N LYS A 219 30.51 13.67 26.40
CA LYS A 219 29.54 14.30 25.49
C LYS A 219 28.25 13.47 25.49
N THR A 220 27.19 14.08 26.00
CA THR A 220 25.79 13.64 25.87
C THR A 220 25.18 14.35 24.66
N ILE A 221 24.53 13.61 23.77
CA ILE A 221 23.79 14.14 22.61
C ILE A 221 22.33 14.39 23.05
N HIS A 222 21.89 15.64 22.98
CA HIS A 222 20.48 16.03 23.08
C HIS A 222 19.85 16.02 21.68
N ILE A 223 18.70 15.36 21.55
CA ILE A 223 17.84 15.39 20.37
C ILE A 223 16.78 16.47 20.61
N THR A 224 16.77 17.50 19.77
CA THR A 224 15.77 18.58 19.77
C THR A 224 14.61 18.18 18.86
N GLN A 225 13.39 18.20 19.39
CA GLN A 225 12.14 18.05 18.65
C GLN A 225 11.84 19.37 17.93
N HIS A 226 11.63 19.32 16.61
CA HIS A 226 11.04 20.41 15.85
C HIS A 226 9.56 20.10 15.63
N GLU A 227 8.73 20.98 16.15
CA GLU A 227 7.28 21.01 16.05
C GLU A 227 6.92 21.97 14.90
N GLU A 228 6.44 21.45 13.76
CA GLU A 228 5.91 22.26 12.67
C GLU A 228 4.38 22.38 12.81
N GLN A 229 3.93 23.61 13.06
CA GLN A 229 2.53 24.04 13.02
C GLN A 229 2.12 24.31 11.56
N PRO A 230 0.86 24.03 11.15
CA PRO A 230 0.36 24.35 9.82
C PRO A 230 -0.07 25.83 9.71
N PRO A 231 0.06 26.49 8.55
CA PRO A 231 -0.41 27.85 8.39
C PRO A 231 -1.94 27.92 8.22
N SER A 232 -2.50 28.91 8.90
CA SER A 232 -3.89 29.32 8.98
C SER A 232 -4.51 29.79 7.66
N SER A 233 -5.80 29.51 7.54
CA SER A 233 -6.75 30.02 6.55
C SER A 233 -6.75 31.55 6.41
N VAL A 234 -6.76 32.03 5.16
CA VAL A 234 -7.16 33.40 4.80
C VAL A 234 -8.61 33.36 4.28
N ARG A 235 -9.49 34.13 4.93
CA ARG A 235 -10.83 34.53 4.46
C ARG A 235 -10.82 36.06 4.22
N GLU A 236 -11.78 36.51 3.40
CA GLU A 236 -12.18 37.90 3.06
C GLU A 236 -11.31 38.58 1.97
N ASN A 237 -11.83 39.23 0.91
CA ASN A 237 -13.02 40.08 0.70
C ASN A 237 -13.47 40.00 -0.78
N THR A 238 -14.76 39.97 -1.12
CA THR A 238 -15.64 41.14 -1.38
C THR A 238 -15.23 41.98 -2.61
N GLN A 239 -15.72 41.60 -3.79
CA GLN A 239 -16.37 42.45 -4.80
C GLN A 239 -16.97 41.58 -5.91
#